data_AF-G5JYA1-F1
#
_entry.id   AF-G5JYA1-F1
#
_cell.length_a   1.000
_cell.length_b   1.000
_cell.length_c   1.000
_cell.angle_alpha   90.00
_cell.angle_beta   90.00
_cell.angle_gamma   90.00
#
_symmetry.space_group_name_H-M   'P 1'
#
loop_
_entity.id
_entity.type
_entity.pdbx_description
1 polymer ?
#
loop_
_entity_poly.entity_id
_entity_poly.type
_entity_poly.pdbx_seq_one_letter_code
_entity_poly.pdbx_strand_id
1 'polypeptide(L)'
;MNQTAITQHLSEMREKYLDKKSACDMAQGRERSRKMVKIKKKLVTLERERCQKLLGQRDPSQIDAKIEEQKKLYSQCCRQK
;
A
#
# COMPACT_ATOMS: atom_id res chain seq x y z
N MET A 1 40.41 -26.45 6.49
CA MET A 1 39.01 -26.13 6.12
C MET A 1 38.97 -25.77 4.65
N ASN A 2 38.00 -26.30 3.90
CA ASN A 2 37.96 -26.19 2.44
C ASN A 2 37.24 -24.89 2.06
N GLN A 3 37.90 -24.00 1.30
CA GLN A 3 37.41 -22.66 0.96
C GLN A 3 35.99 -22.69 0.36
N THR A 4 35.69 -23.72 -0.42
CA THR A 4 34.39 -23.94 -1.07
C THR A 4 33.27 -24.17 -0.06
N ALA A 5 33.53 -24.92 1.01
CA ALA A 5 32.53 -25.20 2.05
C ALA A 5 32.18 -23.93 2.86
N ILE A 6 33.18 -23.07 3.08
CA ILE A 6 32.97 -21.78 3.75
C ILE A 6 32.12 -20.86 2.86
N THR A 7 32.42 -20.78 1.57
CA THR A 7 31.66 -19.95 0.61
C THR A 7 30.20 -20.45 0.48
N GLN A 8 29.99 -21.76 0.41
CA GLN A 8 28.64 -22.36 0.37
C GLN A 8 27.84 -22.00 1.62
N HIS A 9 28.43 -22.19 2.80
CA HIS A 9 27.75 -21.89 4.06
C HIS A 9 27.40 -20.40 4.19
N LEU A 10 28.30 -19.49 3.75
CA LEU A 10 28.01 -18.06 3.72
C LEU A 10 26.89 -17.71 2.73
N SER A 11 26.83 -18.39 1.58
CA SER A 11 25.76 -18.21 0.60
C SER A 11 24.41 -18.65 1.15
N GLU A 12 24.34 -19.82 1.78
CA GLU A 12 23.12 -20.35 2.42
C GLU A 12 22.63 -19.41 3.54
N MET A 13 23.56 -18.90 4.36
CA MET A 13 23.23 -17.94 5.41
C MET A 13 22.72 -16.61 4.84
N ARG A 14 23.31 -16.10 3.76
CA ARG A 14 22.83 -14.88 3.06
C ARG A 14 21.43 -15.08 2.50
N GLU A 15 21.19 -16.19 1.81
CA GLU A 15 19.88 -16.48 1.21
C GLU A 15 18.80 -16.59 2.30
N LYS A 16 19.11 -17.27 3.41
CA LYS A 16 18.17 -17.52 4.51
C LYS A 16 17.75 -16.25 5.24
N TYR A 17 18.66 -15.30 5.45
CA TYR A 17 18.40 -14.15 6.34
C TYR A 17 18.33 -12.80 5.64
N LEU A 18 19.02 -12.60 4.51
CA LEU A 18 19.09 -11.31 3.82
C LEU A 18 18.17 -11.29 2.60
N ASP A 19 18.30 -12.28 1.72
CA ASP A 19 17.60 -12.24 0.43
C ASP A 19 16.10 -12.51 0.58
N LYS A 20 15.72 -13.48 1.43
CA LYS A 20 14.30 -13.74 1.76
C LYS A 20 13.64 -12.55 2.46
N LYS A 21 14.35 -11.89 3.37
CA LYS A 21 13.84 -10.70 4.07
C LYS A 21 13.66 -9.52 3.11
N SER A 22 14.67 -9.26 2.28
CA SER A 22 14.62 -8.22 1.24
C SER A 22 13.46 -8.45 0.25
N ALA A 23 13.25 -9.69 -0.20
CA ALA A 23 12.14 -10.03 -1.08
C ALA A 23 10.77 -9.79 -0.41
N CYS A 24 10.64 -10.14 0.88
CA CYS A 24 9.43 -9.90 1.66
C CYS A 24 9.14 -8.40 1.80
N ASP A 25 10.15 -7.61 2.19
CA ASP A 25 10.03 -6.16 2.38
C ASP A 25 9.65 -5.46 1.06
N MET A 26 10.26 -5.87 -0.06
CA MET A 26 9.93 -5.39 -1.41
C MET A 26 8.52 -5.80 -1.86
N ALA A 27 8.07 -7.00 -1.51
CA ALA A 27 6.71 -7.44 -1.81
C ALA A 27 5.67 -6.63 -1.01
N GLN A 28 5.92 -6.40 0.28
CA GLN A 28 5.09 -5.57 1.15
C GLN A 28 5.06 -4.11 0.68
N GLY A 29 6.19 -3.55 0.23
CA GLY A 29 6.24 -2.22 -0.38
C GLY A 29 5.39 -2.12 -1.64
N ARG A 30 5.48 -3.11 -2.54
CA ARG A 30 4.66 -3.17 -3.76
C ARG A 30 3.17 -3.35 -3.47
N GLU A 31 2.81 -4.13 -2.47
CA GLU A 31 1.41 -4.29 -2.06
C GLU A 31 0.83 -3.00 -1.47
N ARG A 32 1.58 -2.31 -0.59
CA ARG A 32 1.20 -0.99 -0.05
C ARG A 32 0.96 0.02 -1.16
N SER A 33 1.88 0.12 -2.12
CA SER A 33 1.73 1.01 -3.28
C SER A 33 0.45 0.71 -4.08
N ARG A 34 0.16 -0.58 -4.34
CA ARG A 34 -1.09 -0.99 -5.02
C ARG A 34 -2.34 -0.62 -4.22
N LYS A 35 -2.34 -0.80 -2.89
CA LYS A 35 -3.45 -0.39 -2.01
C LYS A 35 -3.66 1.13 -2.07
N MET A 36 -2.59 1.92 -1.99
CA MET A 36 -2.67 3.39 -2.10
C MET A 36 -3.24 3.86 -3.43
N VAL A 37 -2.83 3.24 -4.55
CA VAL A 37 -3.37 3.57 -5.87
C VAL A 37 -4.88 3.28 -5.94
N LYS A 38 -5.35 2.17 -5.37
CA LYS A 38 -6.79 1.85 -5.31
C LYS A 38 -7.58 2.89 -4.51
N ILE A 39 -7.06 3.29 -3.34
CA ILE A 39 -7.70 4.32 -2.49
C ILE A 39 -7.76 5.67 -3.24
N LYS A 40 -6.67 6.09 -3.88
CA LYS A 40 -6.65 7.32 -4.70
C LYS A 40 -7.69 7.28 -5.82
N LYS A 41 -7.80 6.16 -6.56
CA LYS A 41 -8.82 6.00 -7.60
C LYS A 41 -10.23 6.12 -7.02
N LYS A 42 -10.50 5.47 -5.87
CA LYS A 42 -11.80 5.54 -5.21
C LYS A 42 -12.14 6.95 -4.73
N LEU A 43 -11.18 7.70 -4.21
CA LEU A 43 -11.34 9.11 -3.85
C LEU A 43 -11.77 9.95 -5.05
N VAL A 44 -11.09 9.81 -6.21
CA VAL A 44 -11.48 10.53 -7.44
C VAL A 44 -12.91 10.21 -7.87
N THR A 45 -13.33 8.95 -7.77
CA THR A 45 -14.73 8.56 -8.08
C THR A 45 -15.72 9.20 -7.12
N LEU A 46 -15.44 9.18 -5.81
CA LEU A 46 -16.32 9.78 -4.80
C LEU A 46 -16.42 11.30 -4.96
N GLU A 47 -15.31 11.99 -5.24
CA GLU A 47 -15.31 13.44 -5.50
C GLU A 47 -16.12 13.79 -6.76
N ARG A 48 -16.06 12.94 -7.80
CA ARG A 48 -16.91 13.11 -8.99
C ARG A 48 -18.40 12.98 -8.64
N GLU A 49 -18.77 11.96 -7.87
CA GLU A 49 -20.17 11.76 -7.42
C GLU A 49 -20.63 12.92 -6.52
N ARG A 50 -19.75 13.42 -5.65
CA ARG A 50 -19.99 14.59 -4.81
C ARG A 50 -20.32 15.82 -5.65
N CYS A 51 -19.50 16.10 -6.66
CA CYS A 51 -19.73 17.21 -7.58
C CYS A 51 -21.07 17.07 -8.34
N GLN A 52 -21.41 15.87 -8.81
CA GLN A 52 -22.70 15.62 -9.47
C GLN A 52 -23.89 15.89 -8.55
N LYS A 53 -23.81 15.48 -7.27
CA LYS A 53 -24.86 15.76 -6.28
C LYS A 53 -25.01 17.25 -6.01
N LEU A 54 -23.90 17.96 -5.83
CA LEU A 54 -23.89 19.40 -5.62
C LEU A 54 -24.54 20.15 -6.79
N LEU A 55 -24.21 19.76 -8.04
CA LEU A 55 -24.84 20.32 -9.24
C LEU A 55 -26.35 20.04 -9.28
N GLY A 56 -26.78 18.86 -8.84
CA GLY A 56 -28.20 18.51 -8.73
C GLY A 56 -28.91 19.07 -7.51
N GLN A 57 -28.27 19.95 -6.72
CA GLN A 57 -28.79 20.48 -5.44
C GLN A 57 -29.21 19.37 -4.45
N ARG A 58 -28.54 18.23 -4.49
CA ARG A 58 -28.78 17.09 -3.60
C ARG A 58 -27.72 17.06 -2.50
N ASP A 59 -28.11 16.55 -1.34
CA ASP A 59 -27.20 16.41 -0.19
C ASP A 59 -26.01 15.44 -0.46
N PRO A 60 -24.76 15.94 -0.39
CA PRO A 60 -23.57 15.12 -0.54
C PRO A 60 -23.06 14.50 0.77
N SER A 61 -23.68 14.76 1.93
CA SER A 61 -23.15 14.38 3.26
C SER A 61 -22.75 12.90 3.39
N GLN A 62 -23.50 11.99 2.77
CA GLN A 62 -23.13 10.56 2.75
C GLN A 62 -21.87 10.27 1.94
N ILE A 63 -21.61 11.03 0.88
CA ILE A 63 -20.38 10.91 0.08
C ILE A 63 -19.21 11.54 0.84
N ASP A 64 -19.45 12.67 1.53
CA ASP A 64 -18.45 13.29 2.38
C ASP A 64 -17.96 12.35 3.48
N ALA A 65 -18.88 11.64 4.15
CA ALA A 65 -18.52 10.62 5.14
C ALA A 65 -17.63 9.51 4.54
N LYS A 66 -17.95 9.05 3.31
CA LYS A 66 -17.15 8.04 2.59
C LYS A 66 -15.77 8.58 2.18
N ILE A 67 -15.68 9.84 1.78
CA ILE A 67 -14.40 10.49 1.44
C ILE A 67 -13.51 10.54 2.67
N GLU A 68 -14.05 10.95 3.82
CA GLU A 68 -13.30 11.01 5.08
C GLU A 68 -12.83 9.62 5.54
N GLU A 69 -13.64 8.59 5.37
CA GLU A 69 -13.23 7.21 5.62
C GLU A 69 -12.08 6.78 4.71
N GLN A 70 -12.16 7.05 3.40
CA GLN A 70 -11.08 6.74 2.46
C GLN A 70 -9.78 7.51 2.75
N LYS A 71 -9.88 8.77 3.20
CA LYS A 71 -8.71 9.54 3.66
C LYS A 71 -8.05 8.91 4.89
N LYS A 72 -8.84 8.45 5.87
CA LYS A 72 -8.32 7.71 7.04
C LYS A 72 -7.60 6.43 6.63
N LEU A 73 -8.19 5.65 5.73
CA LEU A 73 -7.57 4.43 5.19
C LEU A 73 -6.26 4.73 4.46
N TYR A 74 -6.21 5.83 3.69
CA TYR A 74 -4.99 6.29 3.05
C TYR A 74 -3.91 6.64 4.08
N SER A 75 -4.27 7.41 5.12
CA SER A 75 -3.34 7.77 6.20
C SER A 75 -2.81 6.54 6.95
N GLN A 76 -3.64 5.53 7.20
CA GLN A 76 -3.21 4.27 7.82
C GLN A 76 -2.21 3.51 6.94
N CYS A 77 -2.48 3.42 5.63
CA CYS A 77 -1.53 2.81 4.68
C CYS A 77 -0.19 3.55 4.63
N CYS A 78 -0.18 4.88 4.80
CA CYS A 78 1.03 5.69 4.84
C CYS A 78 1.82 5.57 6.15
N ARG A 79 1.15 5.30 7.28
CA ARG A 79 1.76 5.25 8.63
C ARG A 79 2.33 3.90 9.01
N GLN A 80 1.97 2.82 8.31
CA GLN A 80 2.61 1.51 8.46
C GLN A 80 4.03 1.54 7.83
N LYS A 81 4.98 2.17 8.53
CA LYS A 81 6.42 2.07 8.26
C LYS A 81 7.00 0.89 9.02
#